data_AF-A0A9X4J191-F1
#
_entry.id   AF-A0A9X4J191-F1
#
_cell.length_a   1.000
_cell.length_b   1.000
_cell.length_c   1.000
_cell.angle_alpha   90.00
_cell.angle_beta   90.00
_cell.angle_gamma   90.00
#
_symmetry.space_group_name_H-M   'P 1'
#
loop_
_entity.id
_entity.type
_entity.pdbx_description
1 polymer ?
#
loop_
_entity_poly.entity_id
_entity_poly.type
_entity_poly.pdbx_seq_one_letter_code
_entity_poly.pdbx_strand_id
1 'polypeptide(L)'
;MNNEYHWWDLEDSSFKGVLYDSINCYFLHDLPYKNWEEFSEADPHMAYAQLTYVRFNMLEQQFIDLRVIPQMLGVETVPVKSSVQDINRYDWLKSIVDLTLFRFSSLRDIAFHFVNEVLELGLSDFQLNIKQLKKALKTEYPEILEDLKTLDKAGEELRTDRNDRAHKGFSELYTGDDQMFKNMSWMEGKVIDNTEYDLVGIYEKSRDKIYELVVQEVQVALKATINLVDNCYNHYRDTHLRLSRGSAMGVSQHFPLHCEKDS
;
A
#
# COMPACT_ATOMS: atom_id res chain seq x y z
N MET A 1 -3.15 -21.48 -13.36
CA MET A 1 -3.04 -20.19 -12.65
C MET A 1 -2.63 -19.13 -13.66
N ASN A 2 -3.14 -17.89 -13.55
CA ASN A 2 -2.72 -16.83 -14.47
C ASN A 2 -1.32 -16.35 -14.06
N ASN A 3 -0.31 -16.57 -14.89
CA ASN A 3 1.10 -16.22 -14.60
C ASN A 3 1.39 -14.74 -14.90
N GLU A 4 0.41 -13.87 -14.74
CA GLU A 4 0.55 -12.45 -15.03
C GLU A 4 1.38 -11.79 -13.93
N TYR A 5 2.47 -11.14 -14.34
CA TYR A 5 3.20 -10.25 -13.48
C TYR A 5 2.40 -8.95 -13.33
N HIS A 6 1.96 -8.67 -12.12
CA HIS A 6 1.23 -7.45 -11.82
C HIS A 6 2.18 -6.26 -11.67
N TRP A 7 2.07 -5.30 -12.58
CA TRP A 7 2.80 -4.03 -12.51
C TRP A 7 1.99 -3.01 -11.70
N TRP A 8 2.06 -3.12 -10.36
CA TRP A 8 1.34 -2.23 -9.44
C TRP A 8 2.25 -1.12 -8.93
N ASP A 9 2.10 0.10 -9.43
CA ASP A 9 2.74 1.33 -8.96
C ASP A 9 1.90 2.56 -9.30
N LEU A 10 2.42 3.76 -9.02
CA LEU A 10 1.70 5.01 -9.20
C LEU A 10 2.14 5.74 -10.48
N GLU A 11 2.60 5.02 -11.52
CA GLU A 11 3.05 5.66 -12.77
C GLU A 11 1.95 6.44 -13.50
N ASP A 12 0.69 6.01 -13.39
CA ASP A 12 -0.45 6.67 -14.02
C ASP A 12 -0.86 8.00 -13.32
N SER A 13 -0.24 8.34 -12.19
CA SER A 13 -0.57 9.55 -11.43
C SER A 13 0.03 10.82 -12.04
N SER A 14 -0.82 11.83 -12.23
CA SER A 14 -0.37 13.17 -12.60
C SER A 14 0.42 13.86 -11.48
N PHE A 15 0.10 13.55 -10.21
CA PHE A 15 0.83 14.00 -9.03
C PHE A 15 2.30 13.60 -9.07
N LYS A 16 2.61 12.37 -9.50
CA LYS A 16 3.99 11.88 -9.61
C LYS A 16 4.84 12.80 -10.48
N GLY A 17 4.30 13.21 -11.64
CA GLY A 17 5.01 14.10 -12.56
C GLY A 17 5.41 15.43 -11.94
N VAL A 18 4.46 16.13 -11.30
CA VAL A 18 4.74 17.45 -10.68
C VAL A 18 5.67 17.31 -9.47
N LEU A 19 5.51 16.27 -8.66
CA LEU A 19 6.37 16.04 -7.49
C LEU A 19 7.82 15.81 -7.91
N TYR A 20 8.04 14.98 -8.94
CA TYR A 20 9.39 14.68 -9.44
C TYR A 20 10.04 15.91 -10.07
N ASP A 21 9.31 16.72 -10.84
CA ASP A 21 9.84 17.98 -11.35
C ASP A 21 10.21 18.95 -10.21
N SER A 22 9.38 19.00 -9.17
CA SER A 22 9.62 19.85 -7.98
C SER A 22 10.84 19.45 -7.18
N ILE A 23 11.07 18.14 -6.98
CA ILE A 23 12.16 17.63 -6.14
C ILE A 23 13.46 17.42 -6.91
N ASN A 24 13.45 17.37 -8.25
CA ASN A 24 14.66 17.17 -9.03
C ASN A 24 15.73 18.24 -8.77
N CYS A 25 15.32 19.49 -8.50
CA CYS A 25 16.25 20.54 -8.11
C CYS A 25 17.02 20.20 -6.81
N TYR A 26 16.40 19.47 -5.89
CA TYR A 26 17.06 19.01 -4.67
C TYR A 26 18.08 17.91 -4.97
N PHE A 27 17.76 16.95 -5.85
CA PHE A 27 18.64 15.82 -6.14
C PHE A 27 19.81 16.14 -7.06
N LEU A 28 19.67 17.16 -7.91
CA LEU A 28 20.66 17.48 -8.95
C LEU A 28 21.65 18.59 -8.56
N HIS A 29 21.45 19.25 -7.41
CA HIS A 29 22.29 20.35 -6.96
C HIS A 29 22.96 20.06 -5.62
N ASP A 30 24.23 20.43 -5.50
CA ASP A 30 24.90 20.51 -4.20
C ASP A 30 24.32 21.70 -3.42
N LEU A 31 23.46 21.39 -2.46
CA LEU A 31 22.82 22.42 -1.64
C LEU A 31 23.83 22.99 -0.63
N PRO A 32 23.97 24.32 -0.53
CA PRO A 32 25.00 24.95 0.30
C PRO A 32 24.67 24.96 1.81
N TYR A 33 23.57 24.33 2.22
CA TYR A 33 23.02 24.38 3.57
C TYR A 33 23.70 23.39 4.52
N LYS A 34 23.94 23.81 5.76
CA LYS A 34 24.64 22.99 6.76
C LYS A 34 23.72 21.98 7.45
N ASN A 35 22.44 22.32 7.57
CA ASN A 35 21.45 21.52 8.28
C ASN A 35 20.04 21.75 7.72
N TRP A 36 19.08 20.96 8.24
CA TRP A 36 17.69 21.01 7.83
C TRP A 36 17.03 22.37 8.09
N GLU A 37 17.31 23.00 9.24
CA GLU A 37 16.71 24.28 9.62
C GLU A 37 17.07 25.36 8.59
N GLU A 38 18.37 25.53 8.29
CA GLU A 38 18.88 26.47 7.30
C GLU A 38 18.26 26.22 5.92
N PHE A 39 18.18 24.95 5.50
CA PHE A 39 17.56 24.57 4.23
C PHE A 39 16.07 24.92 4.17
N SER A 40 15.32 24.57 5.21
CA SER A 40 13.87 24.78 5.25
C SER A 40 13.48 26.25 5.33
N GLU A 41 14.33 27.10 5.91
CA GLU A 41 14.14 28.55 5.93
C GLU A 41 14.49 29.20 4.58
N ALA A 42 15.56 28.75 3.93
CA ALA A 42 16.04 29.32 2.67
C ALA A 42 15.20 28.90 1.45
N ASP A 43 14.79 27.63 1.40
CA ASP A 43 14.00 27.05 0.30
C ASP A 43 12.83 26.18 0.81
N PRO A 44 11.81 26.80 1.42
CA PRO A 44 10.71 26.08 2.05
C PRO A 44 9.89 25.23 1.07
N HIS A 45 9.81 25.61 -0.22
CA HIS A 45 9.12 24.83 -1.25
C HIS A 45 9.85 23.52 -1.56
N MET A 46 11.18 23.52 -1.52
CA MET A 46 11.98 22.29 -1.69
C MET A 46 11.89 21.40 -0.45
N ALA A 47 11.91 21.98 0.75
CA ALA A 47 11.67 21.22 1.98
C ALA A 47 10.29 20.53 1.95
N TYR A 48 9.25 21.26 1.55
CA TYR A 48 7.90 20.71 1.37
C TYR A 48 7.86 19.62 0.29
N ALA A 49 8.52 19.82 -0.85
CA ALA A 49 8.64 18.81 -1.90
C ALA A 49 9.35 17.55 -1.41
N GLN A 50 10.41 17.70 -0.60
CA GLN A 50 11.18 16.58 -0.08
C GLN A 50 10.37 15.75 0.91
N LEU A 51 9.69 16.39 1.86
CA LEU A 51 8.82 15.72 2.81
C LEU A 51 7.69 14.97 2.09
N THR A 52 7.06 15.63 1.11
CA THR A 52 6.04 15.01 0.26
C THR A 52 6.58 13.83 -0.52
N TYR A 53 7.76 13.96 -1.13
CA TYR A 53 8.43 12.89 -1.88
C TYR A 53 8.69 11.66 -1.02
N VAL A 54 9.19 11.85 0.21
CA VAL A 54 9.43 10.72 1.13
C VAL A 54 8.13 9.96 1.40
N ARG A 55 7.01 10.67 1.65
CA ARG A 55 5.71 10.04 1.86
C ARG A 55 5.18 9.34 0.60
N PHE A 56 5.27 10.00 -0.55
CA PHE A 56 4.83 9.45 -1.84
C PHE A 56 5.62 8.19 -2.20
N ASN A 57 6.94 8.21 -2.07
CA ASN A 57 7.80 7.07 -2.37
C ASN A 57 7.50 5.88 -1.45
N MET A 58 7.24 6.12 -0.16
CA MET A 58 6.81 5.06 0.75
C MET A 58 5.45 4.47 0.38
N LEU A 59 4.53 5.30 -0.12
CA LEU A 59 3.21 4.88 -0.59
C LEU A 59 3.31 4.01 -1.85
N GLU A 60 4.10 4.44 -2.84
CA GLU A 60 4.40 3.67 -4.05
C GLU A 60 5.06 2.32 -3.72
N GLN A 61 6.02 2.32 -2.78
CA GLN A 61 6.68 1.10 -2.34
C GLN A 61 5.69 0.07 -1.74
N GLN A 62 4.57 0.49 -1.14
CA GLN A 62 3.58 -0.46 -0.63
C GLN A 62 2.95 -1.29 -1.76
N PHE A 63 2.72 -0.71 -2.94
CA PHE A 63 2.21 -1.43 -4.10
C PHE A 63 3.25 -2.36 -4.69
N ILE A 64 4.51 -1.93 -4.75
CA ILE A 64 5.63 -2.78 -5.18
C ILE A 64 5.77 -3.99 -4.25
N ASP A 65 5.68 -3.78 -2.94
CA ASP A 65 5.77 -4.84 -1.94
C ASP A 65 4.60 -5.83 -1.99
N LEU A 66 3.43 -5.42 -2.48
CA LEU A 66 2.27 -6.30 -2.68
C LEU A 66 2.47 -7.28 -3.84
N ARG A 67 3.34 -6.98 -4.81
CA ARG A 67 3.59 -7.82 -6.00
C ARG A 67 4.12 -9.22 -5.66
N VAL A 68 4.71 -9.39 -4.47
CA VAL A 68 5.18 -10.70 -3.99
C VAL A 68 4.04 -11.66 -3.63
N ILE A 69 2.86 -11.14 -3.26
CA ILE A 69 1.74 -11.97 -2.82
C ILE A 69 1.22 -12.90 -3.94
N PRO A 70 0.92 -12.41 -5.15
CA PRO A 70 0.65 -13.27 -6.30
C PRO A 70 1.74 -14.31 -6.58
N GLN A 71 3.01 -13.94 -6.40
CA GLN A 71 4.14 -14.84 -6.64
C GLN A 71 4.20 -15.97 -5.60
N MET A 72 3.94 -15.66 -4.33
CA MET A 72 3.84 -16.68 -3.27
C MET A 72 2.68 -17.64 -3.51
N LEU A 73 1.53 -17.13 -3.96
CA LEU A 73 0.40 -17.97 -4.36
C LEU A 73 0.75 -18.81 -5.60
N GLY A 74 1.63 -18.35 -6.48
CA GLY A 74 2.10 -19.08 -7.66
C GLY A 74 3.11 -20.21 -7.41
N VAL A 75 3.49 -20.48 -6.16
CA VAL A 75 4.39 -21.60 -5.86
C VAL A 75 3.68 -22.94 -6.13
N GLU A 76 4.16 -23.66 -7.14
CA GLU A 76 3.60 -24.95 -7.56
C GLU A 76 3.98 -26.11 -6.60
N THR A 77 5.17 -26.03 -5.99
CA THR A 77 5.71 -27.11 -5.16
C THR A 77 5.49 -26.85 -3.68
N VAL A 78 4.39 -27.40 -3.14
CA VAL A 78 4.07 -27.36 -1.70
C VAL A 78 3.87 -28.81 -1.19
N PRO A 79 4.43 -29.22 -0.03
CA PRO A 79 5.14 -28.43 0.98
C PRO A 79 6.41 -27.74 0.50
N VAL A 80 6.66 -26.51 0.96
CA VAL A 80 7.89 -25.76 0.64
C VAL A 80 9.04 -26.33 1.47
N LYS A 81 10.10 -26.80 0.79
CA LYS A 81 11.25 -27.41 1.46
C LYS A 81 12.04 -26.42 2.30
N SER A 82 12.42 -26.83 3.49
CA SER A 82 13.20 -26.03 4.45
C SER A 82 14.26 -26.89 5.16
N SER A 83 15.32 -26.25 5.65
CA SER A 83 16.40 -26.93 6.39
C SER A 83 15.99 -27.38 7.79
N VAL A 84 14.92 -26.82 8.35
CA VAL A 84 14.43 -27.14 9.71
C VAL A 84 13.18 -28.00 9.64
N GLN A 85 12.14 -27.51 8.97
CA GLN A 85 10.87 -28.19 8.81
C GLN A 85 10.17 -27.63 7.58
N ASP A 86 9.72 -28.52 6.69
CA ASP A 86 8.95 -28.15 5.50
C ASP A 86 7.70 -27.35 5.89
N ILE A 87 7.40 -26.31 5.12
CA ILE A 87 6.19 -25.50 5.31
C ILE A 87 5.05 -26.20 4.56
N ASN A 88 4.12 -26.77 5.31
CA ASN A 88 2.95 -27.46 4.76
C ASN A 88 1.96 -26.50 4.08
N ARG A 89 0.99 -27.04 3.35
CA ARG A 89 -0.04 -26.25 2.61
C ARG A 89 -0.80 -25.26 3.48
N TYR A 90 -1.18 -25.68 4.69
CA TYR A 90 -1.89 -24.83 5.65
C TYR A 90 -1.04 -23.64 6.09
N ASP A 91 0.18 -23.89 6.58
CA ASP A 91 1.06 -22.84 7.07
C ASP A 91 1.47 -21.89 5.93
N TRP A 92 1.62 -22.40 4.71
CA TRP A 92 1.89 -21.58 3.52
C TRP A 92 0.74 -20.59 3.22
N LEU A 93 -0.50 -21.07 3.07
CA LEU A 93 -1.66 -20.20 2.82
C LEU A 93 -1.86 -19.20 3.95
N LYS A 94 -1.76 -19.67 5.19
CA LYS A 94 -1.89 -18.82 6.38
C LYS A 94 -0.86 -17.69 6.37
N SER A 95 0.41 -17.99 6.10
CA SER A 95 1.47 -16.98 6.03
C SER A 95 1.23 -15.94 4.94
N ILE A 96 0.69 -16.35 3.80
CA ILE A 96 0.34 -15.43 2.71
C ILE A 96 -0.77 -14.47 3.16
N VAL A 97 -1.84 -14.97 3.76
CA VAL A 97 -2.96 -14.14 4.26
C VAL A 97 -2.49 -13.17 5.35
N ASP A 98 -1.69 -13.65 6.30
CA ASP A 98 -1.15 -12.80 7.37
C ASP A 98 -0.26 -11.68 6.81
N LEU A 99 0.62 -11.98 5.85
CA LEU A 99 1.46 -10.98 5.18
C LEU A 99 0.60 -9.98 4.38
N THR A 100 -0.40 -10.46 3.66
CA THR A 100 -1.33 -9.62 2.88
C THR A 100 -2.02 -8.60 3.78
N LEU A 101 -2.56 -9.04 4.92
CA LEU A 101 -3.23 -8.16 5.88
C LEU A 101 -2.29 -7.13 6.50
N PHE A 102 -1.05 -7.52 6.77
CA PHE A 102 -0.02 -6.59 7.22
C PHE A 102 0.24 -5.51 6.16
N ARG A 103 0.39 -5.89 4.88
CA ARG A 103 0.63 -4.95 3.77
C ARG A 103 -0.55 -4.00 3.53
N PHE A 104 -1.80 -4.49 3.56
CA PHE A 104 -2.96 -3.59 3.45
C PHE A 104 -3.07 -2.61 4.63
N SER A 105 -2.73 -3.04 5.85
CA SER A 105 -2.73 -2.12 7.00
C SER A 105 -1.66 -1.04 6.84
N SER A 106 -0.46 -1.42 6.38
CA SER A 106 0.64 -0.51 6.09
C SER A 106 0.30 0.49 4.98
N LEU A 107 -0.32 0.02 3.88
CA LEU A 107 -0.80 0.86 2.78
C LEU A 107 -1.76 1.95 3.28
N ARG A 108 -2.76 1.57 4.09
CA ARG A 108 -3.69 2.52 4.70
C ARG A 108 -2.97 3.57 5.54
N ASP A 109 -2.11 3.13 6.46
CA ASP A 109 -1.46 4.05 7.40
C ASP A 109 -0.52 5.02 6.68
N ILE A 110 0.20 4.56 5.66
CA ILE A 110 1.08 5.41 4.84
C ILE A 110 0.26 6.40 4.01
N ALA A 111 -0.89 6.00 3.46
CA ALA A 111 -1.79 6.91 2.76
C ALA A 111 -2.31 8.02 3.69
N PHE A 112 -2.59 7.69 4.96
CA PHE A 112 -2.97 8.70 5.96
C PHE A 112 -1.84 9.70 6.20
N HIS A 113 -0.60 9.21 6.33
CA HIS A 113 0.56 10.08 6.52
C HIS A 113 0.81 10.97 5.31
N PHE A 114 0.65 10.43 4.09
CA PHE A 114 0.77 11.22 2.87
C PHE A 114 -0.23 12.37 2.84
N VAL A 115 -1.52 12.10 3.09
CA VAL A 115 -2.55 13.16 3.12
C VAL A 115 -2.29 14.19 4.22
N ASN A 116 -1.86 13.74 5.40
CA ASN A 116 -1.52 14.63 6.51
C ASN A 116 -0.36 15.58 6.17
N GLU A 117 0.65 15.08 5.44
CA GLU A 117 1.81 15.84 4.98
C GLU A 117 1.42 16.83 3.88
N VAL A 118 0.78 16.35 2.81
CA VAL A 118 0.50 17.18 1.64
C VAL A 118 -0.49 18.29 1.95
N LEU A 119 -1.54 18.01 2.74
CA LEU A 119 -2.54 19.00 3.11
C LEU A 119 -2.17 19.80 4.38
N GLU A 120 -0.95 19.61 4.90
CA GLU A 120 -0.43 20.31 6.09
C GLU A 120 -1.38 20.25 7.30
N LEU A 121 -2.06 19.10 7.52
CA LEU A 121 -3.15 19.00 8.52
C LEU A 121 -2.66 19.06 9.98
N GLY A 122 -1.36 18.85 10.20
CA GLY A 122 -0.74 18.95 11.52
C GLY A 122 -1.23 17.90 12.54
N LEU A 123 -1.81 16.80 12.07
CA LEU A 123 -2.21 15.71 12.97
C LEU A 123 -0.96 14.94 13.41
N SER A 124 -0.87 14.68 14.70
CA SER A 124 0.17 13.81 15.27
C SER A 124 -0.12 12.33 14.96
N ASP A 125 0.92 11.50 14.99
CA ASP A 125 0.82 10.06 14.68
C ASP A 125 -0.29 9.34 15.46
N PHE A 126 -0.46 9.65 16.76
CA PHE A 126 -1.50 9.03 17.59
C PHE A 126 -2.93 9.48 17.24
N GLN A 127 -3.08 10.60 16.54
CA GLN A 127 -4.37 11.11 16.07
C GLN A 127 -4.69 10.63 14.65
N LEU A 128 -3.71 10.07 13.94
CA LEU A 128 -3.83 9.78 12.53
C LEU A 128 -4.64 8.49 12.28
N ASN A 129 -5.95 8.66 12.25
CA ASN A 129 -6.91 7.61 11.93
C ASN A 129 -8.09 8.17 11.15
N ILE A 130 -8.84 7.29 10.49
CA ILE A 130 -9.96 7.67 9.61
C ILE A 130 -11.02 8.54 10.30
N LYS A 131 -11.21 8.42 11.62
CA LYS A 131 -12.18 9.24 12.35
C LYS A 131 -11.74 10.69 12.49
N GLN A 132 -10.44 10.94 12.72
CA GLN A 132 -9.91 12.30 12.79
C GLN A 132 -9.76 12.90 11.40
N LEU A 133 -9.26 12.12 10.42
CA LEU A 133 -9.18 12.55 9.02
C LEU A 133 -10.56 12.92 8.47
N LYS A 134 -11.62 12.17 8.82
CA LYS A 134 -12.99 12.55 8.49
C LYS A 134 -13.39 13.92 9.01
N LYS A 135 -12.93 14.34 10.20
CA LYS A 135 -13.24 15.68 10.72
C LYS A 135 -12.49 16.77 9.96
N ALA A 136 -11.24 16.51 9.60
CA ALA A 136 -10.40 17.46 8.89
C ALA A 136 -10.82 17.64 7.41
N LEU A 137 -11.21 16.54 6.74
CA LEU A 137 -11.37 16.52 5.28
C LEU A 137 -12.81 16.68 4.80
N LYS A 138 -13.82 16.41 5.62
CA LYS A 138 -15.23 16.29 5.15
C LYS A 138 -15.76 17.51 4.38
N THR A 139 -15.32 18.71 4.74
CA THR A 139 -15.83 19.95 4.13
C THR A 139 -15.02 20.36 2.90
N GLU A 140 -13.69 20.31 3.00
CA GLU A 140 -12.79 20.88 1.97
C GLU A 140 -12.30 19.83 0.97
N TYR A 141 -12.18 18.57 1.39
CA TYR A 141 -11.59 17.47 0.60
C TYR A 141 -12.42 16.18 0.67
N PRO A 142 -13.72 16.21 0.28
CA PRO A 142 -14.59 15.04 0.38
C PRO A 142 -14.14 13.87 -0.51
N GLU A 143 -13.59 14.13 -1.69
CA GLU A 143 -13.10 13.10 -2.62
C GLU A 143 -11.92 12.32 -2.02
N ILE A 144 -10.93 13.02 -1.47
CA ILE A 144 -9.79 12.43 -0.75
C ILE A 144 -10.28 11.55 0.41
N LEU A 145 -11.31 12.00 1.14
CA LEU A 145 -11.88 11.23 2.23
C LEU A 145 -12.54 9.92 1.77
N GLU A 146 -13.21 9.90 0.62
CA GLU A 146 -13.80 8.67 0.08
C GLU A 146 -12.73 7.67 -0.38
N ASP A 147 -11.66 8.15 -1.03
CA ASP A 147 -10.53 7.30 -1.39
C ASP A 147 -9.86 6.70 -0.13
N LEU A 148 -9.65 7.51 0.92
CA LEU A 148 -9.13 7.04 2.20
C LEU A 148 -10.00 5.98 2.88
N LYS A 149 -11.33 6.11 2.80
CA LYS A 149 -12.24 5.07 3.32
C LYS A 149 -12.16 3.79 2.50
N THR A 150 -11.92 3.90 1.20
CA THR A 150 -11.71 2.74 0.33
C THR A 150 -10.44 2.00 0.75
N LEU A 151 -9.35 2.73 1.02
CA LEU A 151 -8.11 2.16 1.54
C LEU A 151 -8.26 1.55 2.96
N ASP A 152 -9.05 2.18 3.84
CA ASP A 152 -9.31 1.62 5.19
C ASP A 152 -10.05 0.28 5.14
N LYS A 153 -10.90 0.10 4.12
CA LYS A 153 -11.64 -1.14 3.85
C LYS A 153 -10.84 -2.19 3.08
N ALA A 154 -9.66 -1.86 2.55
CA ALA A 154 -8.87 -2.82 1.78
C ALA A 154 -8.56 -4.08 2.62
N GLY A 155 -8.91 -5.25 2.08
CA GLY A 155 -8.78 -6.54 2.76
C GLY A 155 -9.72 -6.73 3.96
N GLU A 156 -10.86 -6.05 4.01
CA GLU A 156 -11.88 -6.19 5.07
C GLU A 156 -12.39 -7.63 5.22
N GLU A 157 -12.59 -8.34 4.10
CA GLU A 157 -13.00 -9.75 4.09
C GLU A 157 -11.97 -10.62 4.83
N LEU A 158 -10.71 -10.63 4.36
CA LEU A 158 -9.60 -11.36 5.00
C LEU A 158 -9.40 -10.97 6.47
N ARG A 159 -9.63 -9.70 6.80
CA ARG A 159 -9.46 -9.17 8.16
C ARG A 159 -10.54 -9.68 9.09
N THR A 160 -11.77 -9.79 8.60
CA THR A 160 -12.91 -10.34 9.34
C THR A 160 -12.65 -11.80 9.66
N ASP A 161 -12.21 -12.58 8.68
CA ASP A 161 -11.87 -14.00 8.86
C ASP A 161 -10.72 -14.18 9.86
N ARG A 162 -9.66 -13.36 9.77
CA ARG A 162 -8.57 -13.36 10.74
C ARG A 162 -9.04 -12.98 12.15
N ASN A 163 -9.94 -12.00 12.29
CA ASN A 163 -10.46 -11.61 13.60
C ASN A 163 -11.31 -12.73 14.20
N ASP A 164 -12.14 -13.39 13.40
CA ASP A 164 -12.88 -14.57 13.82
C ASP A 164 -11.94 -15.70 14.24
N ARG A 165 -10.81 -15.89 13.56
CA ARG A 165 -9.76 -16.79 14.02
C ARG A 165 -9.17 -16.38 15.37
N ALA A 166 -8.81 -15.12 15.53
CA ALA A 166 -8.17 -14.64 16.77
C ALA A 166 -9.11 -14.73 17.98
N HIS A 167 -10.42 -14.51 17.77
CA HIS A 167 -11.41 -14.45 18.85
C HIS A 167 -12.19 -15.74 19.07
N LYS A 168 -12.40 -16.54 18.03
CA LYS A 168 -13.22 -17.77 18.06
C LYS A 168 -12.39 -19.04 17.81
N GLY A 169 -11.12 -18.91 17.42
CA GLY A 169 -10.24 -20.06 17.11
C GLY A 169 -10.55 -20.73 15.76
N PHE A 170 -11.45 -20.17 14.95
CA PHE A 170 -11.86 -20.69 13.66
C PHE A 170 -11.17 -19.91 12.53
N SER A 171 -10.28 -20.56 11.78
CA SER A 171 -9.71 -19.97 10.57
C SER A 171 -10.50 -20.53 9.40
N GLU A 172 -10.88 -19.71 8.43
CA GLU A 172 -11.44 -20.23 7.18
C GLU A 172 -10.56 -19.72 6.05
N LEU A 173 -9.53 -20.49 5.70
CA LEU A 173 -8.68 -20.20 4.53
C LEU A 173 -9.39 -20.57 3.22
N TYR A 174 -10.71 -20.42 3.16
CA TYR A 174 -11.58 -20.89 2.07
C TYR A 174 -11.42 -22.40 1.78
N THR A 175 -11.17 -23.20 2.82
CA THR A 175 -10.93 -24.65 2.73
C THR A 175 -12.21 -25.48 2.94
N GLY A 176 -13.31 -24.86 3.39
CA GLY A 176 -14.60 -25.48 3.72
C GLY A 176 -14.59 -26.27 5.04
N ASP A 177 -13.50 -26.97 5.36
CA ASP A 177 -13.22 -27.56 6.68
C ASP A 177 -11.75 -27.33 7.03
N ASP A 178 -11.48 -26.19 7.66
CA ASP A 178 -10.13 -25.75 7.98
C ASP A 178 -9.44 -26.64 9.01
N GLN A 179 -10.20 -27.20 9.95
CA GLN A 179 -9.65 -28.08 10.98
C GLN A 179 -9.18 -29.40 10.36
N MET A 180 -9.96 -29.98 9.46
CA MET A 180 -9.55 -31.17 8.71
C MET A 180 -8.39 -30.84 7.78
N PHE A 181 -8.47 -29.74 7.02
CA PHE A 181 -7.41 -29.31 6.11
C PHE A 181 -6.07 -29.09 6.82
N LYS A 182 -6.09 -28.44 7.98
CA LYS A 182 -4.91 -28.25 8.84
C LYS A 182 -4.34 -29.59 9.31
N ASN A 183 -5.19 -30.48 9.83
CA ASN A 183 -4.74 -31.78 10.32
C ASN A 183 -4.10 -32.62 9.20
N MET A 184 -4.72 -32.62 8.01
CA MET A 184 -4.20 -33.32 6.83
C MET A 184 -2.91 -32.68 6.31
N SER A 185 -2.81 -31.35 6.29
CA SER A 185 -1.58 -30.62 5.93
C SER A 185 -0.40 -30.99 6.85
N TRP A 186 -0.65 -31.20 8.14
CA TRP A 186 0.39 -31.60 9.10
C TRP A 186 0.87 -33.05 8.93
N MET A 187 0.10 -33.87 8.21
CA MET A 187 0.46 -35.24 7.85
C MET A 187 1.12 -35.35 6.48
N GLU A 188 1.29 -34.24 5.75
CA GLU A 188 1.99 -34.21 4.47
C GLU A 188 3.40 -34.81 4.58
N GLY A 189 3.71 -35.76 3.70
CA GLY A 189 4.99 -36.48 3.71
C GLY A 189 5.08 -37.65 4.69
N LYS A 190 4.07 -37.86 5.55
CA LYS A 190 3.90 -39.09 6.33
C LYS A 190 2.81 -39.92 5.66
N VAL A 191 3.23 -40.95 4.93
CA VAL A 191 2.39 -41.86 4.11
C VAL A 191 1.07 -42.21 4.80
N ILE A 192 -0.02 -41.54 4.43
CA ILE A 192 -1.38 -42.00 4.67
C ILE A 192 -2.09 -41.92 3.33
N ASP A 193 -1.84 -42.93 2.49
CA ASP A 193 -2.43 -43.11 1.16
C ASP A 193 -3.93 -43.50 1.20
N ASN A 194 -4.54 -43.53 2.40
CA ASN A 194 -5.87 -44.11 2.63
C ASN A 194 -6.93 -43.09 3.08
N THR A 195 -6.63 -41.79 3.06
CA THR A 195 -7.67 -40.77 3.25
C THR A 195 -8.21 -40.37 1.88
N GLU A 196 -9.49 -40.61 1.61
CA GLU A 196 -10.23 -40.08 0.43
C GLU A 196 -10.31 -38.52 0.41
N TYR A 197 -9.46 -37.85 1.20
CA TYR A 197 -9.43 -36.41 1.37
C TYR A 197 -8.50 -35.78 0.33
N ASP A 198 -9.08 -35.01 -0.58
CA ASP A 198 -8.38 -34.29 -1.65
C ASP A 198 -7.69 -33.03 -1.12
N LEU A 199 -6.59 -33.22 -0.39
CA LEU A 199 -5.82 -32.13 0.20
C LEU A 199 -5.27 -31.15 -0.85
N VAL A 200 -4.81 -31.67 -1.98
CA VAL A 200 -4.21 -30.86 -3.06
C VAL A 200 -5.28 -30.04 -3.75
N GLY A 201 -6.41 -30.64 -4.14
CA GLY A 201 -7.49 -29.92 -4.81
C GLY A 201 -8.19 -28.91 -3.91
N ILE A 202 -8.30 -29.17 -2.60
CA ILE A 202 -8.78 -28.16 -1.64
C ILE A 202 -7.80 -26.98 -1.57
N TYR A 203 -6.50 -27.25 -1.43
CA TYR A 203 -5.48 -26.20 -1.42
C TYR A 203 -5.52 -25.34 -2.69
N GLU A 204 -5.59 -25.95 -3.86
CA GLU A 204 -5.63 -25.22 -5.13
C GLU A 204 -6.86 -24.32 -5.23
N LYS A 205 -8.03 -24.79 -4.83
CA LYS A 205 -9.27 -23.99 -4.78
C LYS A 205 -9.15 -22.81 -3.80
N SER A 206 -8.65 -23.07 -2.59
CA SER A 206 -8.44 -22.05 -1.57
C SER A 206 -7.44 -20.99 -2.03
N ARG A 207 -6.31 -21.42 -2.58
CA ARG A 207 -5.25 -20.57 -3.16
C ARG A 207 -5.82 -19.68 -4.26
N ASP A 208 -6.55 -20.24 -5.21
CA ASP A 208 -7.11 -19.51 -6.34
C ASP A 208 -8.14 -18.46 -5.86
N LYS A 209 -8.97 -18.83 -4.87
CA LYS A 209 -9.91 -17.90 -4.24
C LYS A 209 -9.21 -16.72 -3.55
N ILE A 210 -8.16 -17.01 -2.78
CA ILE A 210 -7.35 -15.98 -2.12
C ILE A 210 -6.66 -15.10 -3.16
N TYR A 211 -6.13 -15.69 -4.23
CA TYR A 211 -5.50 -14.95 -5.33
C TYR A 211 -6.47 -13.94 -5.97
N GLU A 212 -7.67 -14.39 -6.36
CA GLU A 212 -8.69 -13.53 -6.96
C GLU A 212 -9.05 -12.37 -6.04
N LEU A 213 -9.28 -12.66 -4.75
CA LEU A 213 -9.62 -11.65 -3.76
C LEU A 213 -8.49 -10.62 -3.61
N VAL A 214 -7.25 -11.07 -3.44
CA VAL A 214 -6.10 -10.16 -3.25
C VAL A 214 -5.90 -9.28 -4.47
N VAL A 215 -5.91 -9.84 -5.68
CA VAL A 215 -5.71 -9.07 -6.91
C VAL A 215 -6.80 -8.00 -7.06
N GLN A 216 -8.06 -8.37 -6.81
CA GLN A 216 -9.18 -7.43 -6.85
C GLN A 216 -9.01 -6.30 -5.82
N GLU A 217 -8.69 -6.63 -4.57
CA GLU A 217 -8.48 -5.66 -3.49
C GLU A 217 -7.33 -4.71 -3.80
N VAL A 218 -6.21 -5.22 -4.33
CA VAL A 218 -5.07 -4.36 -4.73
C VAL A 218 -5.45 -3.44 -5.88
N GLN A 219 -6.19 -3.90 -6.88
CA GLN A 219 -6.65 -3.05 -8.00
C GLN A 219 -7.58 -1.91 -7.52
N VAL A 220 -8.50 -2.22 -6.61
CA VAL A 220 -9.38 -1.22 -5.99
C VAL A 220 -8.56 -0.21 -5.19
N ALA A 221 -7.63 -0.67 -4.36
CA ALA A 221 -6.77 0.19 -3.57
C ALA A 221 -5.82 1.04 -4.43
N LEU A 222 -5.32 0.49 -5.53
CA LEU A 222 -4.44 1.18 -6.47
C LEU A 222 -5.17 2.34 -7.13
N LYS A 223 -6.37 2.08 -7.67
CA LYS A 223 -7.21 3.13 -8.26
C LYS A 223 -7.56 4.22 -7.26
N ALA A 224 -7.96 3.85 -6.05
CA ALA A 224 -8.24 4.80 -4.98
C ALA A 224 -6.99 5.63 -4.60
N THR A 225 -5.80 5.02 -4.61
CA THR A 225 -4.56 5.73 -4.30
C THR A 225 -4.18 6.71 -5.40
N ILE A 226 -4.29 6.33 -6.68
CA ILE A 226 -4.04 7.23 -7.82
C ILE A 226 -4.98 8.44 -7.74
N ASN A 227 -6.29 8.20 -7.54
CA ASN A 227 -7.26 9.26 -7.35
C ASN A 227 -6.89 10.16 -6.16
N LEU A 228 -6.50 9.56 -5.03
CA LEU A 228 -6.14 10.28 -3.81
C LEU A 228 -4.95 11.21 -4.03
N VAL A 229 -3.88 10.73 -4.66
CA VAL A 229 -2.68 11.56 -4.90
C VAL A 229 -2.98 12.63 -5.94
N ASP A 230 -3.77 12.33 -6.97
CA ASP A 230 -4.13 13.30 -8.00
C ASP A 230 -5.12 14.35 -7.46
N ASN A 231 -5.99 14.01 -6.52
CA ASN A 231 -6.82 14.97 -5.80
C ASN A 231 -6.00 15.90 -4.88
N CYS A 232 -4.81 15.48 -4.45
CA CYS A 232 -3.85 16.34 -3.75
C CYS A 232 -3.06 17.28 -4.68
N TYR A 233 -3.11 17.07 -6.00
CA TYR A 233 -2.29 17.78 -6.99
C TYR A 233 -2.39 19.29 -6.87
N ASN A 234 -3.61 19.84 -6.88
CA ASN A 234 -3.83 21.29 -6.86
C ASN A 234 -3.29 21.91 -5.57
N HIS A 235 -3.58 21.30 -4.43
CA HIS A 235 -3.07 21.77 -3.14
C HIS A 235 -1.54 21.77 -3.12
N TYR A 236 -0.92 20.66 -3.51
CA TYR A 236 0.54 20.54 -3.54
C TYR A 236 1.16 21.59 -4.46
N ARG A 237 0.68 21.72 -5.70
CA ARG A 237 1.19 22.67 -6.69
C ARG A 237 1.11 24.10 -6.16
N ASP A 238 -0.05 24.48 -5.66
CA ASP A 238 -0.31 25.86 -5.22
C ASP A 238 0.51 26.20 -3.96
N THR A 239 0.63 25.25 -3.03
CA THR A 239 1.48 25.38 -1.84
C THR A 239 2.96 25.46 -2.21
N HIS A 240 3.46 24.58 -3.08
CA HIS A 240 4.84 24.62 -3.56
C HIS A 240 5.16 25.97 -4.23
N LEU A 241 4.28 26.44 -5.12
CA LEU A 241 4.43 27.74 -5.78
C LEU A 241 4.40 28.90 -4.78
N ARG A 242 3.47 28.87 -3.81
CA ARG A 242 3.39 29.88 -2.74
C ARG A 242 4.68 29.95 -1.93
N LEU A 243 5.21 28.80 -1.52
CA LEU A 243 6.44 28.70 -0.72
C LEU A 243 7.68 29.11 -1.51
N SER A 244 7.69 28.95 -2.83
CA SER A 244 8.84 29.32 -3.66
C SER A 244 9.09 30.83 -3.73
N ARG A 245 8.11 31.66 -3.35
CA ARG A 245 8.19 33.12 -3.43
C ARG A 245 9.23 33.65 -2.45
N GLY A 246 10.34 34.16 -2.99
CA GLY A 246 11.46 34.66 -2.20
C GLY A 246 12.46 33.59 -1.75
N SER A 247 12.29 32.35 -2.24
CA SER A 247 13.30 31.30 -2.09
C SER A 247 14.58 31.62 -2.86
N ALA A 248 15.71 31.06 -2.41
CA ALA A 248 17.00 31.29 -3.03
C ALA A 248 17.11 30.63 -4.42
N MET A 249 16.53 29.44 -4.59
CA MET A 249 16.62 28.67 -5.84
C MET A 249 15.44 28.84 -6.79
N GLY A 250 14.26 29.23 -6.31
CA GLY A 250 13.04 29.25 -7.12
C GLY A 250 12.55 27.85 -7.53
N VAL A 251 11.53 27.79 -8.39
CA VAL A 251 10.97 26.53 -8.91
C VAL A 251 11.73 26.02 -10.15
N SER A 252 11.56 24.73 -10.47
CA SER A 252 12.01 24.15 -11.75
C SER A 252 11.49 24.98 -12.94
N GLN A 253 12.29 25.05 -14.02
CA GLN A 253 11.90 25.73 -15.25
C GLN A 253 10.69 25.07 -15.93
N HIS A 254 10.45 23.79 -15.67
CA HIS A 254 9.30 23.05 -16.20
C HIS A 254 8.06 23.17 -15.31
N PHE A 255 8.21 23.64 -14.07
CA PHE A 255 7.13 23.73 -13.10
C PHE A 255 5.92 24.54 -13.61
N PRO A 256 6.08 25.68 -14.33
CA PRO A 256 4.95 26.41 -14.88
C PRO A 256 4.04 25.61 -15.82
N LEU A 257 4.56 24.58 -16.51
CA LEU A 257 3.77 23.71 -17.38
C LEU A 257 2.72 22.92 -16.60
N HIS A 258 2.93 22.70 -15.30
CA HIS A 258 1.99 22.07 -14.38
C HIS A 258 0.87 23.02 -13.91
N CYS A 259 1.05 24.33 -14.09
CA CYS A 259 0.04 25.35 -13.80
C CYS A 259 -0.87 25.62 -15.00
N GLU A 260 -0.37 25.46 -16.23
CA GLU A 260 -1.10 25.75 -17.47
C GLU A 260 -2.11 24.66 -17.85
N LYS A 261 -1.96 23.43 -17.36
CA LYS A 261 -2.88 22.31 -17.66
C LYS A 261 -4.33 22.52 -17.20
N ASP A 262 -4.57 23.49 -16.32
CA ASP A 262 -5.90 23.81 -15.76
C ASP A 262 -6.48 25.15 -16.30
N SER A 263 -5.85 25.75 -17.32
CA SER A 263 -6.30 26.98 -18.00
C SER A 263 -7.06 26.69 -19.30
#